data_AF-A0A359AZG2-F1
#
_entry.id   AF-A0A359AZG2-F1
#
_cell.length_a   1.000
_cell.length_b   1.000
_cell.length_c   1.000
_cell.angle_alpha   90.00
_cell.angle_beta   90.00
_cell.angle_gamma   90.00
#
_symmetry.space_group_name_H-M   'P 1'
#
loop_
_entity.id
_entity.type
_entity.pdbx_description
1 polymer ?
#
loop_
_entity_poly.entity_id
_entity_poly.type
_entity_poly.pdbx_seq_one_letter_code
_entity_poly.pdbx_strand_id
1 'polypeptide(L)' 'DRTIYGIVVDENGEPLPAARVEQVRQTKDEALTAVVTDINGHFRLTLLGTAKEIEVSYLGYETKKVNLTDAESYK' A
#
# COMPACT_ATOMS: atom_id res chain seq x y z
N ASP A 1 -14.39 4.62 -6.81
CA ASP A 1 -12.96 4.72 -6.44
C ASP A 1 -12.84 5.23 -5.04
N ARG A 2 -11.90 4.67 -4.27
CA ARG A 2 -11.69 5.00 -2.86
C ARG A 2 -10.23 5.34 -2.63
N THR A 3 -9.96 6.48 -2.00
CA THR A 3 -8.59 6.86 -1.65
C THR A 3 -8.28 6.45 -0.22
N ILE A 4 -7.15 5.77 -0.04
CA ILE A 4 -6.59 5.45 1.27
C ILE A 4 -5.24 6.16 1.44
N TYR A 5 -4.90 6.37 2.70
CA TYR A 5 -3.70 7.01 3.16
C TYR A 5 -2.97 6.06 4.10
N GLY A 6 -1.68 6.29 4.30
CA GLY A 6 -0.96 5.56 5.33
C GLY A 6 0.50 5.91 5.39
N ILE A 7 1.19 5.25 6.32
CA ILE A 7 2.64 5.34 6.48
C ILE A 7 3.22 3.93 6.45
N VAL A 8 4.30 3.72 5.71
CA VAL A 8 5.08 2.49 5.76
C VAL A 8 6.24 2.71 6.72
N VAL A 9 6.38 1.80 7.70
CA VAL A 9 7.45 1.81 8.69
C VAL A 9 8.15 0.46 8.75
N ASP A 10 9.40 0.45 9.21
CA ASP A 10 10.15 -0.76 9.49
C ASP A 10 9.79 -1.36 10.87
N GLU A 11 10.54 -2.39 11.30
CA GLU A 11 10.38 -3.03 12.60
C GLU A 11 10.70 -2.13 13.80
N ASN A 12 11.52 -1.10 13.61
CA ASN A 12 11.89 -0.12 14.62
C ASN A 12 10.88 1.04 14.68
N GLY A 13 9.94 1.10 13.74
CA GLY A 13 8.98 2.19 13.59
C GLY A 13 9.55 3.38 12.81
N GLU A 14 10.70 3.21 12.15
CA GLU A 14 11.28 4.22 11.27
C GLU A 14 10.53 4.25 9.93
N PRO A 15 10.21 5.44 9.40
CA PRO A 15 9.52 5.55 8.13
C PRO A 15 10.37 5.01 6.98
N LEU A 16 9.73 4.23 6.08
CA LEU A 16 10.38 3.67 4.92
C LEU A 16 10.04 4.49 3.66
N PRO A 17 10.96 5.36 3.21
CA PRO A 17 10.81 6.07 1.96
C PRO A 17 11.05 5.13 0.77
N ALA A 18 10.44 5.45 -0.37
CA ALA A 18 10.55 4.66 -1.59
C ALA A 18 10.03 3.20 -1.49
N ALA A 19 9.20 2.91 -0.50
CA ALA A 19 8.43 1.67 -0.43
C ALA A 19 7.32 1.69 -1.49
N ARG A 20 7.15 0.57 -2.20
CA ARG A 20 6.11 0.41 -3.21
C ARG A 20 4.86 -0.14 -2.55
N VAL A 21 3.74 0.55 -2.72
CA VAL A 21 2.42 0.14 -2.24
C VAL A 21 1.52 -0.09 -3.46
N GLU A 22 1.02 -1.30 -3.63
CA GLU A 22 0.20 -1.66 -4.79
C GLU A 22 -1.04 -2.45 -4.42
N GLN A 23 -2.10 -2.28 -5.21
CA GLN A 23 -3.31 -3.09 -5.09
C GLN A 23 -3.02 -4.54 -5.47
N VAL A 24 -3.45 -5.48 -4.63
CA VAL A 24 -3.35 -6.91 -4.92
C VAL A 24 -4.44 -7.30 -5.91
N ARG A 25 -4.04 -7.93 -7.01
CA ARG A 25 -4.94 -8.44 -8.04
C ARG A 25 -5.89 -9.50 -7.48
N GLN A 26 -7.19 -9.27 -7.58
CA GLN A 26 -8.24 -10.21 -7.20
C GLN A 26 -8.75 -10.99 -8.42
N THR A 27 -8.79 -10.37 -9.60
CA THR A 27 -9.21 -11.02 -10.85
C THR A 27 -8.21 -10.79 -11.98
N LYS A 28 -8.17 -11.68 -12.98
CA LYS A 28 -7.14 -11.64 -14.04
C LYS A 28 -7.15 -10.37 -14.88
N ASP A 29 -8.31 -9.75 -15.04
CA ASP A 29 -8.54 -8.57 -15.90
C ASP A 29 -8.63 -7.26 -15.09
N GLU A 30 -8.27 -7.28 -13.80
CA GLU A 30 -8.36 -6.12 -12.93
C GLU A 30 -7.22 -5.12 -13.19
N ALA A 31 -7.59 -3.86 -13.40
CA ALA A 31 -6.64 -2.75 -13.42
C ALA A 31 -6.13 -2.50 -12.00
N LEU A 32 -4.81 -2.44 -11.85
CA LEU A 32 -4.15 -2.22 -10.55
C LEU A 32 -3.60 -0.81 -10.47
N THR A 33 -3.63 -0.27 -9.27
CA THR A 33 -2.98 1.00 -8.93
C THR A 33 -1.78 0.73 -8.04
N ALA A 34 -0.74 1.55 -8.17
CA ALA A 34 0.46 1.47 -7.35
C ALA A 34 1.03 2.87 -7.13
N VAL A 35 1.59 3.08 -5.95
CA VAL A 35 2.29 4.32 -5.58
C VAL A 35 3.58 3.99 -4.84
N VAL A 36 4.45 4.98 -4.73
CA VAL A 36 5.69 4.90 -3.97
C VAL A 36 5.59 5.88 -2.81
N THR A 37 6.05 5.48 -1.63
CA THR A 37 6.04 6.34 -0.43
C THR A 37 6.99 7.51 -0.56
N ASP A 38 6.63 8.62 0.08
CA ASP A 38 7.47 9.83 0.14
C ASP A 38 8.63 9.69 1.13
N ILE A 39 9.41 10.78 1.31
CA ILE A 39 10.56 10.82 2.24
C ILE A 39 10.19 10.53 3.70
N ASN A 40 8.93 10.72 4.08
CA ASN A 40 8.42 10.45 5.41
C ASN A 40 7.68 9.10 5.50
N GLY A 41 7.79 8.26 4.47
CA GLY A 41 7.11 6.96 4.40
C GLY A 41 5.61 7.06 4.13
N HIS A 42 5.05 8.24 3.85
CA HIS A 42 3.63 8.39 3.60
C HIS A 42 3.25 8.01 2.18
N PHE A 43 2.04 7.45 2.02
CA PHE A 43 1.45 7.21 0.72
C PHE A 43 0.00 7.68 0.66
N ARG A 44 -0.45 7.91 -0.58
CA ARG A 44 -1.85 8.12 -0.94
C ARG A 44 -2.17 7.28 -2.16
N LEU A 45 -3.02 6.28 -2.00
CA LEU A 45 -3.38 5.33 -3.07
C LEU A 45 -4.87 5.41 -3.35
N THR A 46 -5.24 5.67 -4.60
CA THR A 46 -6.65 5.58 -5.05
C THR A 46 -6.91 4.19 -5.60
N LEU A 47 -7.63 3.39 -4.83
CA LEU A 47 -8.02 2.02 -5.16
C LEU A 47 -9.05 2.01 -6.29
N LEU A 48 -8.87 1.07 -7.21
CA LEU A 48 -9.77 0.82 -8.33
C LEU A 48 -10.65 -0.40 -8.02
N GLY A 49 -11.92 -0.35 -8.42
CA GLY A 49 -12.83 -1.47 -8.28
C GLY A 49 -13.06 -1.90 -6.83
N THR A 50 -13.04 -3.21 -6.58
CA THR A 50 -13.30 -3.83 -5.26
C THR A 50 -12.01 -4.36 -4.64
N ALA A 51 -10.97 -3.53 -4.60
CA ALA A 51 -9.71 -3.87 -3.94
C ALA A 51 -9.96 -4.36 -2.51
N LYS A 52 -9.45 -5.54 -2.18
CA LYS A 52 -9.55 -6.12 -0.82
C LYS A 52 -8.23 -6.09 -0.06
N GLU A 53 -7.13 -6.01 -0.77
CA GLU A 53 -5.80 -6.10 -0.21
C GLU A 53 -4.85 -5.16 -0.96
N ILE A 54 -3.87 -4.66 -0.23
CA ILE A 54 -2.69 -4.00 -0.79
C ILE A 54 -1.45 -4.79 -0.40
N GLU A 55 -0.42 -4.66 -1.21
CA GLU A 55 0.89 -5.24 -1.00
C GLU A 55 1.92 -4.11 -0.88
N VAL A 56 2.78 -4.23 0.13
CA VAL A 56 3.89 -3.33 0.38
C VAL A 56 5.18 -4.09 0.13
N SER A 57 6.02 -3.56 -0.76
CA SER A 57 7.34 -4.11 -1.08
C SER A 57 8.41 -3.04 -0.99
N TYR A 58 9.57 -3.43 -0.45
CA TYR A 58 10.73 -2.55 -0.34
C TYR A 58 12.00 -3.38 -0.48
N LEU A 59 13.04 -2.81 -1.09
CA LEU A 59 14.26 -3.56 -1.43
C LEU A 59 14.96 -4.03 -0.15
N GLY A 60 15.20 -5.33 -0.05
CA GLY A 60 15.85 -5.95 1.12
C GLY A 60 14.89 -6.31 2.26
N TYR A 61 13.58 -6.10 2.08
CA TYR A 61 12.55 -6.45 3.07
C TYR A 61 11.61 -7.53 2.52
N GLU A 62 10.95 -8.23 3.44
CA GLU A 62 9.86 -9.11 3.07
C GLU A 62 8.63 -8.32 2.63
N THR A 63 7.99 -8.81 1.58
CA THR A 63 6.74 -8.24 1.08
C THR A 63 5.60 -8.48 2.07
N LYS A 64 4.85 -7.43 2.38
CA LYS A 64 3.74 -7.49 3.35
C LYS A 64 2.41 -7.22 2.68
N LYS A 65 1.43 -8.11 2.90
CA LYS A 65 0.05 -7.89 2.46
C LYS A 65 -0.79 -7.33 3.61
N VAL A 66 -1.61 -6.34 3.29
CA VAL A 66 -2.51 -5.67 4.23
C VAL A 66 -3.94 -5.78 3.70
N ASN A 67 -4.80 -6.38 4.50
CA ASN A 67 -6.23 -6.44 4.22
C ASN A 67 -6.86 -5.06 4.40
N LEU A 68 -7.58 -4.61 3.40
CA LEU A 68 -8.33 -3.37 3.44
C LEU A 68 -9.63 -3.58 4.22
N THR A 69 -9.91 -2.64 5.11
CA THR A 69 -11.17 -2.53 5.86
C THR A 69 -11.92 -1.29 5.38
N ASP A 70 -12.94 -0.82 6.08
CA ASP A 70 -13.58 0.47 5.80
C ASP A 70 -12.73 1.68 6.26
N ALA A 71 -11.58 1.47 6.89
CA ALA A 71 -10.67 2.52 7.33
C ALA A 71 -9.96 3.21 6.15
N GLU A 72 -9.85 4.53 6.19
CA GLU A 72 -9.13 5.30 5.16
C GLU A 72 -7.63 5.45 5.44
N SER A 73 -7.15 5.02 6.62
CA SER A 73 -5.76 5.17 7.06
C SER A 73 -5.16 3.85 7.55
N TYR A 74 -3.92 3.55 7.15
CA TYR A 74 -3.18 2.33 7.48
C TYR A 74 -1.75 2.63 7.95
N LYS A 75 -1.19 1.72 8.75
CA LYS A 75 0.19 1.71 9.24
C LYS A 75 0.74 0.29 9.22
#